data_AF-A0A4Q5R3T7-F1
#
_entry.id   AF-A0A4Q5R3T7-F1
#
_cell.length_a   1.000
_cell.length_b   1.000
_cell.length_c   1.000
_cell.angle_alpha   90.00
_cell.angle_beta   90.00
_cell.angle_gamma   90.00
#
_symmetry.space_group_name_H-M   'P 1'
#
loop_
_entity.id
_entity.type
_entity.pdbx_description
1 polymer ?
#
loop_
_entity_poly.entity_id
_entity_poly.type
_entity_poly.pdbx_seq_one_letter_code
_entity_poly.pdbx_strand_id
1 'polypeptide(L)'
;MRKKLTRKLGLTLAGLLPLAALHAQSLEPQAAFAKALAARAQWDGTSYPAADLRLSSAYAETGGLEHVYVQQLYRGIPVYNRMQSLAFKGDRLAAHAGNFIAPKQLAALSAKPTVSAAAAVSLALKHLEAANTGTPALLKMAEGPEAQHTFAGAGVARHDIVASLTWAFDAAQRPHLAWNVNIDLLGTPDWWNVRIDATTGNFVDQDNWTVSEAAGRPAASAAARAVGYQPLATVLALAPPPPPTTTTSSYLVVPFPRERPTAAQPLQTETDPWLKAGTVNNATTNGWHFDG
;
A
#
# COMPACT_ATOMS: atom_id res chain seq x y z
N MET A 1 -35.28 7.22 -74.09
CA MET A 1 -35.72 6.52 -72.86
C MET A 1 -34.53 5.81 -72.24
N ARG A 2 -33.92 6.37 -71.18
CA ARG A 2 -32.80 5.75 -70.45
C ARG A 2 -33.25 5.40 -69.03
N LYS A 3 -33.18 4.12 -68.66
CA LYS A 3 -33.59 3.58 -67.35
C LYS A 3 -32.58 4.04 -66.29
N LYS A 4 -33.10 4.63 -65.20
CA LYS A 4 -32.32 5.01 -64.00
C LYS A 4 -32.16 3.79 -63.10
N LEU A 5 -30.93 3.48 -62.71
CA LEU A 5 -30.61 2.46 -61.70
C LEU A 5 -30.25 3.18 -60.40
N THR A 6 -31.10 3.04 -59.39
CA THR A 6 -30.96 3.64 -58.06
C THR A 6 -30.10 2.71 -57.20
N ARG A 7 -28.92 3.16 -56.76
CA ARG A 7 -28.09 2.45 -55.76
C ARG A 7 -28.24 3.18 -54.42
N LYS A 8 -28.92 2.55 -53.45
CA LYS A 8 -28.95 3.01 -52.05
C LYS A 8 -27.62 2.61 -51.40
N LEU A 9 -26.84 3.59 -50.96
CA LEU A 9 -25.66 3.38 -50.13
C LEU A 9 -26.13 3.45 -48.66
N GLY A 10 -26.14 2.30 -47.98
CA GLY A 10 -26.37 2.26 -46.53
C GLY A 10 -25.08 2.61 -45.82
N LEU A 11 -25.07 3.73 -45.10
CA LEU A 11 -23.97 4.14 -44.22
C LEU A 11 -24.18 3.45 -42.85
N THR A 12 -23.49 2.35 -42.58
CA THR A 12 -23.43 1.77 -41.24
C THR A 12 -22.41 2.55 -40.41
N LEU A 13 -22.90 3.42 -39.53
CA LEU A 13 -22.12 4.10 -38.52
C LEU A 13 -21.77 3.08 -37.42
N ALA A 14 -20.60 2.47 -37.48
CA ALA A 14 -20.08 1.63 -36.41
C ALA A 14 -19.66 2.54 -35.24
N GLY A 15 -20.47 2.58 -34.18
CA GLY A 15 -20.15 3.31 -32.96
C GLY A 15 -18.95 2.68 -32.27
N LEU A 16 -17.82 3.40 -32.23
CA LEU A 16 -16.76 3.13 -31.27
C LEU A 16 -17.28 3.47 -29.87
N LEU A 17 -17.58 2.44 -29.09
CA LEU A 17 -17.69 2.56 -27.64
C LEU A 17 -16.26 2.64 -27.06
N PRO A 18 -15.87 3.73 -26.40
CA PRO A 18 -14.61 3.75 -25.66
C PRO A 18 -14.75 2.81 -24.46
N LEU A 19 -13.99 1.71 -24.48
CA LEU A 19 -13.74 0.90 -23.29
C LEU A 19 -12.93 1.76 -22.31
N ALA A 20 -13.62 2.39 -21.36
CA ALA A 20 -12.98 3.05 -20.24
C ALA A 20 -12.31 1.98 -19.37
N ALA A 21 -10.99 2.00 -19.30
CA ALA A 21 -10.24 1.21 -18.34
C ALA A 21 -10.68 1.62 -16.92
N LEU A 22 -11.23 0.66 -16.19
CA LEU A 22 -11.73 0.80 -14.83
C LEU A 22 -10.57 0.93 -13.85
N HIS A 23 -10.08 2.15 -13.71
CA HIS A 23 -9.13 2.53 -12.67
C HIS A 23 -9.92 2.96 -11.43
N ALA A 24 -9.39 2.64 -10.24
CA ALA A 24 -9.82 3.31 -9.02
C ALA A 24 -9.58 4.82 -9.19
N GLN A 25 -10.65 5.62 -9.15
CA GLN A 25 -10.54 7.07 -9.30
C GLN A 25 -10.33 7.67 -7.92
N SER A 26 -9.29 8.49 -7.78
CA SER A 26 -9.14 9.36 -6.61
C SER A 26 -10.40 10.22 -6.49
N LEU A 27 -11.04 10.19 -5.33
CA LEU A 27 -12.18 11.05 -5.08
C LEU A 27 -11.71 12.49 -4.89
N GLU A 28 -12.55 13.45 -5.27
CA GLU A 28 -12.31 14.85 -4.93
C GLU A 28 -12.16 15.01 -3.41
N PRO A 29 -10.96 15.39 -2.90
CA PRO A 29 -10.65 15.31 -1.47
C PRO A 29 -11.65 16.09 -0.60
N GLN A 30 -12.06 17.27 -1.07
CA GLN A 30 -12.99 18.12 -0.32
C GLN A 30 -14.38 17.47 -0.18
N ALA A 31 -14.86 16.83 -1.24
CA ALA A 31 -16.16 16.15 -1.24
C ALA A 31 -16.11 14.90 -0.35
N ALA A 32 -15.05 14.10 -0.46
CA ALA A 32 -14.85 12.91 0.36
C ALA A 32 -14.78 13.25 1.86
N PHE A 33 -14.06 14.31 2.23
CA PHE A 33 -13.98 14.73 3.62
C PHE A 33 -15.31 15.29 4.13
N ALA A 34 -16.01 16.11 3.34
CA ALA A 34 -17.35 16.60 3.71
C ALA A 34 -18.33 15.46 3.96
N LYS A 35 -18.28 14.40 3.14
CA LYS A 35 -19.07 13.18 3.31
C LYS A 35 -18.75 12.46 4.62
N ALA A 36 -17.46 12.31 4.94
CA ALA A 36 -17.04 11.74 6.23
C ALA A 36 -17.55 12.59 7.42
N LEU A 37 -17.46 13.91 7.32
CA LEU A 37 -17.95 14.84 8.34
C LEU A 37 -19.47 14.76 8.53
N ALA A 38 -20.24 14.63 7.44
CA ALA A 38 -21.69 14.48 7.49
C ALA A 38 -22.12 13.17 8.18
N ALA A 39 -21.33 12.09 8.02
CA ALA A 39 -21.61 10.79 8.64
C ALA A 39 -21.06 10.63 10.06
N ARG A 40 -20.50 11.67 10.70
CA ARG A 40 -19.77 11.58 11.97
C ARG A 40 -20.52 10.91 13.12
N ALA A 41 -21.83 11.11 13.21
CA ALA A 41 -22.65 10.48 14.23
C ALA A 41 -22.69 8.95 14.13
N GLN A 42 -22.37 8.38 12.95
CA GLN A 42 -22.41 6.95 12.69
C GLN A 42 -21.09 6.24 13.03
N TRP A 43 -19.96 6.97 13.09
CA TRP A 43 -18.62 6.38 13.29
C TRP A 43 -17.87 6.93 14.53
N ASP A 44 -18.59 7.48 15.52
CA ASP A 44 -18.03 8.14 16.74
C ASP A 44 -17.21 9.42 16.45
N GLY A 45 -17.31 9.95 15.24
CA GLY A 45 -16.65 11.20 14.89
C GLY A 45 -17.16 12.41 15.68
N THR A 46 -18.36 12.37 16.27
CA THR A 46 -18.94 13.48 17.06
C THR A 46 -18.19 13.74 18.37
N SER A 47 -17.47 12.76 18.90
CA SER A 47 -16.65 12.87 20.11
C SER A 47 -15.38 13.73 19.94
N TYR A 48 -15.07 14.14 18.71
CA TYR A 48 -13.84 14.84 18.32
C TYR A 48 -14.15 16.14 17.59
N PRO A 49 -13.49 17.28 17.84
CA PRO A 49 -13.70 18.49 17.03
C PRO A 49 -13.43 18.25 15.53
N ALA A 50 -14.15 18.93 14.63
CA ALA A 50 -13.89 18.81 13.18
C ALA A 50 -12.44 19.21 12.81
N ALA A 51 -11.87 20.16 13.55
CA ALA A 51 -10.50 20.62 13.39
C ALA A 51 -9.45 19.57 13.83
N ASP A 52 -9.86 18.58 14.62
CA ASP A 52 -9.02 17.46 15.06
C ASP A 52 -9.15 16.24 14.12
N LEU A 53 -9.76 16.43 12.95
CA LEU A 53 -9.95 15.41 11.93
C LEU A 53 -9.36 15.90 10.61
N ARG A 54 -8.64 15.01 9.91
CA ARG A 54 -8.13 15.30 8.58
C ARG A 54 -8.32 14.12 7.65
N LEU A 55 -8.67 14.39 6.41
CA LEU A 55 -8.64 13.38 5.36
C LEU A 55 -7.20 12.90 5.12
N SER A 56 -6.96 11.60 5.29
CA SER A 56 -5.71 10.96 4.92
C SER A 56 -5.71 10.58 3.44
N SER A 57 -6.76 9.90 2.98
CA SER A 57 -6.91 9.48 1.59
C SER A 57 -8.38 9.17 1.27
N ALA A 58 -8.72 9.23 -0.02
CA ALA A 58 -10.02 8.81 -0.51
C ALA A 58 -9.94 8.25 -1.93
N TYR A 59 -10.61 7.13 -2.19
CA TYR A 59 -10.68 6.54 -3.53
C TYR A 59 -11.99 5.77 -3.73
N ALA A 60 -12.42 5.64 -4.98
CA ALA A 60 -13.56 4.82 -5.37
C ALA A 60 -13.10 3.53 -6.04
N GLU A 61 -13.75 2.43 -5.70
CA GLU A 61 -13.60 1.14 -6.36
C GLU A 61 -14.65 0.99 -7.47
N THR A 62 -14.31 0.17 -8.47
CA THR A 62 -15.20 -0.21 -9.58
C THR A 62 -16.55 -0.76 -9.12
N GLY A 63 -16.61 -1.39 -7.94
CA GLY A 63 -17.84 -1.92 -7.34
C GLY A 63 -18.80 -0.86 -6.78
N GLY A 64 -18.47 0.43 -6.91
CA GLY A 64 -19.28 1.54 -6.39
C GLY A 64 -19.13 1.77 -4.88
N LEU A 65 -18.10 1.19 -4.26
CA LEU A 65 -17.68 1.51 -2.91
C LEU A 65 -16.67 2.65 -2.93
N GLU A 66 -16.84 3.59 -2.03
CA GLU A 66 -15.93 4.71 -1.82
C GLU A 66 -15.25 4.56 -0.46
N HIS A 67 -13.93 4.52 -0.45
CA HIS A 67 -13.12 4.40 0.75
C HIS A 67 -12.62 5.79 1.15
N VAL A 68 -12.83 6.16 2.40
CA VAL A 68 -12.43 7.45 2.97
C VAL A 68 -11.72 7.19 4.29
N TYR A 69 -10.48 7.64 4.40
CA TYR A 69 -9.65 7.46 5.59
C TYR A 69 -9.48 8.79 6.31
N VAL A 70 -9.84 8.83 7.58
CA VAL A 70 -9.76 10.04 8.42
C VAL A 70 -8.73 9.83 9.51
N GLN A 71 -7.69 10.66 9.53
CA GLN A 71 -6.65 10.70 10.54
C GLN A 71 -7.08 11.59 11.72
N GLN A 72 -6.89 11.10 12.94
CA GLN A 72 -7.06 11.90 14.16
C GLN A 72 -5.86 12.85 14.32
N LEU A 73 -6.15 14.11 14.64
CA LEU A 73 -5.19 15.11 15.06
C LEU A 73 -5.45 15.48 16.53
N TYR A 74 -4.45 16.02 17.20
CA TYR A 74 -4.62 16.75 18.45
C TYR A 74 -3.67 17.95 18.47
N ARG A 75 -4.24 19.16 18.61
CA ARG A 75 -3.51 20.44 18.47
C ARG A 75 -2.79 20.56 17.12
N GLY A 76 -3.40 20.02 16.06
CA GLY A 76 -2.84 20.01 14.71
C GLY A 76 -1.73 18.99 14.47
N ILE A 77 -1.41 18.12 15.44
CA ILE A 77 -0.39 17.07 15.31
C ILE A 77 -1.07 15.70 15.10
N PRO A 78 -0.64 14.87 14.15
CA PRO A 78 -1.20 13.53 13.93
C PRO A 78 -1.02 12.63 15.14
N VAL A 79 -2.08 11.89 15.48
CA VAL A 79 -2.00 10.81 16.46
C VAL A 79 -1.66 9.50 15.75
N TYR A 80 -0.48 8.96 16.04
CA TYR A 80 0.07 7.81 15.36
C TYR A 80 -0.89 6.61 15.39
N ASN A 81 -1.17 6.06 14.21
CA ASN A 81 -2.04 4.90 14.04
C ASN A 81 -3.42 5.05 14.70
N ARG A 82 -3.99 6.26 14.66
CA ARG A 82 -5.38 6.57 15.04
C ARG A 82 -6.13 7.11 13.84
N MET A 83 -6.68 6.19 13.07
CA MET A 83 -7.41 6.47 11.84
C MET A 83 -8.79 5.82 11.89
N GLN A 84 -9.73 6.39 11.15
CA GLN A 84 -11.03 5.80 10.84
C GLN A 84 -11.10 5.51 9.34
N SER A 85 -11.30 4.24 9.02
CA SER A 85 -11.56 3.74 7.67
C SER A 85 -13.07 3.69 7.46
N LEU A 86 -13.57 4.45 6.49
CA LEU A 86 -14.99 4.57 6.18
C LEU A 86 -15.23 4.03 4.77
N ALA A 87 -16.24 3.17 4.62
CA ALA A 87 -16.69 2.66 3.33
C ALA A 87 -18.09 3.16 3.04
N PHE A 88 -18.28 3.88 1.95
CA PHE A 88 -19.56 4.43 1.50
C PHE A 88 -20.06 3.71 0.25
N LYS A 89 -21.38 3.60 0.12
CA LYS A 89 -22.05 3.18 -1.12
C LYS A 89 -23.06 4.28 -1.50
N GLY A 90 -22.72 5.10 -2.50
CA GLY A 90 -23.39 6.39 -2.68
C GLY A 90 -23.23 7.22 -1.40
N ASP A 91 -24.27 7.89 -0.92
CA ASP A 91 -24.21 8.73 0.29
C ASP A 91 -24.36 7.98 1.61
N ARG A 92 -24.57 6.66 1.56
CA ARG A 92 -24.75 5.83 2.76
C ARG A 92 -23.42 5.28 3.24
N LEU A 93 -23.10 5.50 4.52
CA LEU A 93 -22.01 4.78 5.18
C LEU A 93 -22.39 3.29 5.28
N ALA A 94 -21.64 2.45 4.58
CA ALA A 94 -21.86 1.02 4.53
C ALA A 94 -21.13 0.28 5.65
N ALA A 95 -19.90 0.71 5.98
CA ALA A 95 -19.11 0.18 7.07
C ALA A 95 -18.12 1.23 7.57
N HIS A 96 -17.67 1.08 8.81
CA HIS A 96 -16.54 1.82 9.35
C HIS A 96 -15.74 0.95 10.32
N ALA A 97 -14.44 1.22 10.43
CA ALA A 97 -13.55 0.57 11.39
C ALA A 97 -12.38 1.49 11.72
N GLY A 98 -11.83 1.35 12.92
CA GLY A 98 -10.70 2.14 13.38
C GLY A 98 -10.88 2.58 14.82
N ASN A 99 -9.82 3.18 15.36
CA ASN A 99 -9.70 3.50 16.77
C ASN A 99 -9.17 4.91 16.91
N PHE A 100 -9.97 5.80 17.48
CA PHE A 100 -9.53 7.09 17.99
C PHE A 100 -9.36 7.04 19.51
N ILE A 101 -8.63 7.99 20.06
CA ILE A 101 -8.42 8.12 21.50
C ILE A 101 -8.96 9.43 22.02
N ALA A 102 -9.64 9.39 23.17
CA ALA A 102 -10.23 10.58 23.77
C ALA A 102 -9.17 11.69 23.98
N PRO A 103 -9.44 12.94 23.58
CA PRO A 103 -8.45 14.04 23.67
C PRO A 103 -7.89 14.28 25.07
N LYS A 104 -8.65 13.93 26.12
CA LYS A 104 -8.22 13.99 27.52
C LYS A 104 -6.95 13.17 27.83
N GLN A 105 -6.66 12.12 27.05
CA GLN A 105 -5.44 11.34 27.20
C GLN A 105 -4.19 12.16 26.84
N LEU A 106 -4.30 13.11 25.92
CA LEU A 106 -3.19 13.95 25.46
C LEU A 106 -3.16 15.33 26.15
N ALA A 107 -4.22 15.70 26.87
CA ALA A 107 -4.44 17.07 27.34
C ALA A 107 -3.36 17.62 28.29
N ALA A 108 -2.76 16.75 29.10
CA ALA A 108 -1.72 17.11 30.06
C ALA A 108 -0.34 17.31 29.40
N LEU A 109 -0.15 16.86 28.15
CA LEU A 109 1.14 16.92 27.48
C LEU A 109 1.34 18.25 26.74
N SER A 110 2.60 18.70 26.70
CA SER A 110 3.02 19.81 25.85
C SER A 110 3.05 19.37 24.39
N ALA A 111 2.55 20.22 23.49
CA ALA A 111 2.67 20.02 22.04
C ALA A 111 3.96 20.63 21.45
N LYS A 112 4.83 21.18 22.30
CA LYS A 112 6.09 21.82 21.90
C LYS A 112 7.26 20.87 22.19
N PRO A 113 8.03 20.47 21.16
CA PRO A 113 9.22 19.64 21.37
C PRO A 113 10.33 20.44 22.05
N THR A 114 11.04 19.82 22.99
CA THR A 114 12.29 20.34 23.58
C THR A 114 13.52 19.65 23.00
N VAL A 115 13.37 18.41 22.54
CA VAL A 115 14.36 17.67 21.76
C VAL A 115 14.23 18.08 20.29
N SER A 116 15.34 18.43 19.67
CA SER A 116 15.36 18.78 18.24
C SER A 116 15.21 17.54 17.36
N ALA A 117 14.69 17.71 16.14
CA ALA A 117 14.62 16.63 15.16
C ALA A 117 15.98 15.99 14.88
N ALA A 118 17.05 16.79 14.83
CA ALA A 118 18.42 16.30 14.63
C ALA A 118 18.87 15.38 15.79
N ALA A 119 18.61 15.78 17.03
CA ALA A 119 18.90 14.95 18.19
C ALA A 119 18.09 13.65 18.18
N ALA A 120 16.79 13.72 17.81
CA ALA A 120 15.95 12.53 17.66
C ALA A 120 16.49 11.58 16.58
N VAL A 121 16.97 12.08 15.44
CA VAL A 121 17.63 11.26 14.39
C VAL A 121 18.86 10.56 14.95
N SER A 122 19.74 11.27 15.67
CA SER A 122 20.91 10.66 16.29
C SER A 122 20.54 9.58 17.31
N LEU A 123 19.51 9.82 18.12
CA LEU A 123 19.01 8.88 19.12
C LEU A 123 18.37 7.64 18.48
N ALA A 124 17.61 7.81 17.39
CA ALA A 124 17.05 6.71 16.61
C ALA A 124 18.13 5.85 15.97
N LEU A 125 19.13 6.45 15.32
CA LEU A 125 20.26 5.72 14.75
C LEU A 125 21.07 4.96 15.81
N LYS A 126 21.24 5.55 16.99
CA LYS A 126 21.87 4.88 18.14
C LYS A 126 21.02 3.71 18.64
N HIS A 127 19.70 3.86 18.70
CA HIS A 127 18.78 2.79 19.11
C HIS A 127 18.85 1.60 18.14
N LEU A 128 18.96 1.87 16.84
CA LEU A 128 19.12 0.85 15.79
C LEU A 128 20.53 0.28 15.69
N GLU A 129 21.45 0.69 16.57
CA GLU A 129 22.88 0.30 16.53
C GLU A 129 23.53 0.52 15.15
N ALA A 130 23.06 1.54 14.41
CA ALA A 130 23.55 1.84 13.09
C ALA A 130 25.03 2.25 13.16
N ALA A 131 25.86 1.66 12.29
CA ALA A 131 27.27 2.01 12.16
C ALA A 131 27.41 3.40 11.53
N ASN A 132 27.14 4.43 12.32
CA ASN A 132 27.11 5.81 11.87
C ASN A 132 28.45 6.51 12.14
N THR A 133 29.00 7.15 11.10
CA THR A 133 30.26 7.91 11.17
C THR A 133 30.04 9.42 11.34
N GLY A 134 28.80 9.95 11.35
CA GLY A 134 28.54 11.38 11.52
C GLY A 134 27.07 11.77 11.76
N THR A 135 26.80 13.03 12.08
CA THR A 135 25.41 13.51 12.20
C THR A 135 24.85 13.81 10.80
N PRO A 136 23.71 13.21 10.38
CA PRO A 136 23.05 13.54 9.13
C PRO A 136 22.84 15.05 8.94
N ALA A 137 23.19 15.57 7.77
CA ALA A 137 23.02 16.99 7.46
C ALA A 137 21.54 17.33 7.21
N LEU A 138 21.06 18.46 7.74
CA LEU A 138 19.70 18.94 7.50
C LEU A 138 19.57 19.43 6.05
N LEU A 139 18.58 18.92 5.32
CA LEU A 139 18.29 19.27 3.94
C LEU A 139 17.07 20.20 3.82
N LYS A 140 16.01 19.88 4.57
CA LYS A 140 14.75 20.63 4.53
C LYS A 140 14.12 20.71 5.90
N MET A 141 13.48 21.83 6.18
CA MET A 141 12.76 22.08 7.41
C MET A 141 11.37 22.65 7.08
N ALA A 142 10.34 21.99 7.58
CA ALA A 142 8.97 22.46 7.61
C ALA A 142 8.55 22.61 9.07
N GLU A 143 8.11 23.81 9.44
CA GLU A 143 7.77 24.16 10.82
C GLU A 143 6.25 24.14 11.04
N GLY A 144 5.84 24.16 12.31
CA GLY A 144 4.44 24.19 12.73
C GLY A 144 4.04 22.96 13.55
N PRO A 145 2.75 22.75 13.80
CA PRO A 145 2.27 21.58 14.55
C PRO A 145 2.71 20.25 13.95
N GLU A 146 2.85 20.20 12.62
CA GLU A 146 3.32 19.02 11.89
C GLU A 146 4.76 19.18 11.43
N ALA A 147 5.61 19.70 12.32
CA ALA A 147 7.01 19.92 12.00
C ALA A 147 7.62 18.65 11.37
N GLN A 148 8.28 18.84 10.22
CA GLN A 148 8.89 17.78 9.44
C GLN A 148 10.26 18.25 8.95
N HIS A 149 11.29 17.50 9.30
CA HIS A 149 12.67 17.81 8.98
C HIS A 149 13.24 16.64 8.18
N THR A 150 13.89 16.94 7.07
CA THR A 150 14.53 15.95 6.19
C THR A 150 16.03 16.09 6.31
N PHE A 151 16.71 14.98 6.54
CA PHE A 151 18.15 14.89 6.70
C PHE A 151 18.74 13.97 5.64
N ALA A 152 19.96 14.24 5.19
CA ALA A 152 20.65 13.39 4.24
C ALA A 152 20.89 11.99 4.82
N GLY A 153 20.79 10.94 3.99
CA GLY A 153 21.06 9.56 4.45
C GLY A 153 22.47 9.32 4.99
N ALA A 154 23.45 10.19 4.66
CA ALA A 154 24.80 10.26 5.26
C ALA A 154 25.56 8.92 5.39
N GLY A 155 25.33 7.98 4.46
CA GLY A 155 25.96 6.65 4.47
C GLY A 155 25.35 5.66 5.46
N VAL A 156 24.29 6.03 6.18
CA VAL A 156 23.56 5.15 7.09
C VAL A 156 22.18 4.75 6.57
N ALA A 157 21.62 5.51 5.63
CA ALA A 157 20.32 5.22 5.03
C ALA A 157 20.38 5.27 3.49
N ARG A 158 19.56 4.44 2.84
CA ARG A 158 19.35 4.42 1.37
C ARG A 158 18.60 5.65 0.86
N HIS A 159 17.72 6.19 1.70
CA HIS A 159 16.93 7.37 1.42
C HIS A 159 17.21 8.47 2.45
N ASP A 160 16.78 9.69 2.15
CA ASP A 160 16.80 10.77 3.11
C ASP A 160 15.98 10.39 4.36
N ILE A 161 16.52 10.72 5.52
CA ILE A 161 15.91 10.43 6.81
C ILE A 161 14.87 11.53 7.10
N VAL A 162 13.63 11.14 7.36
CA VAL A 162 12.55 12.09 7.63
C VAL A 162 12.13 11.98 9.09
N ALA A 163 12.21 13.07 9.84
CA ALA A 163 11.69 13.17 11.20
C ALA A 163 10.43 14.05 11.20
N SER A 164 9.29 13.48 11.60
CA SER A 164 8.02 14.21 11.70
C SER A 164 7.44 14.14 13.11
N LEU A 165 6.82 15.22 13.57
CA LEU A 165 6.22 15.29 14.90
C LEU A 165 4.87 14.53 14.94
N THR A 166 4.66 13.68 15.95
CA THR A 166 3.44 12.89 16.13
C THR A 166 3.13 12.64 17.62
N TRP A 167 1.87 12.38 17.95
CA TRP A 167 1.50 11.77 19.23
C TRP A 167 1.61 10.25 19.13
N ALA A 168 2.50 9.65 19.91
CA ALA A 168 2.74 8.21 19.93
C ALA A 168 2.40 7.61 21.30
N PHE A 169 2.31 6.29 21.35
CA PHE A 169 2.06 5.54 22.58
C PHE A 169 3.17 4.54 22.79
N ASP A 170 3.67 4.42 24.02
CA ASP A 170 4.63 3.38 24.37
C ASP A 170 3.95 2.00 24.54
N ALA A 171 4.75 0.97 24.83
CA ALA A 171 4.26 -0.38 25.08
C ALA A 171 3.24 -0.46 26.25
N ALA A 172 3.28 0.49 27.19
CA ALA A 172 2.35 0.60 28.32
C ALA A 172 1.12 1.48 28.01
N GLN A 173 0.94 1.88 26.74
CA GLN A 173 -0.12 2.78 26.28
C GLN A 173 -0.10 4.16 26.94
N ARG A 174 1.09 4.63 27.34
CA ARG A 174 1.28 6.01 27.80
C ARG A 174 1.51 6.92 26.59
N PRO A 175 0.87 8.10 26.55
CA PRO A 175 1.02 9.01 25.43
C PRO A 175 2.31 9.83 25.53
N HIS A 176 2.92 10.09 24.37
CA HIS A 176 4.12 10.88 24.21
C HIS A 176 3.98 11.82 23.02
N LEU A 177 4.49 13.05 23.13
CA LEU A 177 4.88 13.80 21.93
C LEU A 177 6.19 13.18 21.45
N ALA A 178 6.27 12.75 20.20
CA ALA A 178 7.43 12.05 19.66
C ALA A 178 7.81 12.55 18.27
N TRP A 179 9.12 12.51 17.98
CA TRP A 179 9.62 12.53 16.62
C TRP A 179 9.53 11.11 16.06
N ASN A 180 8.73 10.91 15.01
CA ASN A 180 8.75 9.70 14.21
C ASN A 180 9.85 9.83 13.15
N VAL A 181 10.92 9.07 13.30
CA VAL A 181 12.10 9.09 12.45
C VAL A 181 12.05 7.91 11.49
N ASN A 182 11.85 8.19 10.21
CA ASN A 182 11.83 7.20 9.13
C ASN A 182 13.24 7.00 8.56
N ILE A 183 13.74 5.77 8.60
CA ILE A 183 15.11 5.40 8.25
C ILE A 183 15.09 4.12 7.42
N ASP A 184 15.38 4.23 6.13
CA ASP A 184 15.62 3.08 5.26
C ASP A 184 17.07 2.61 5.43
N LEU A 185 17.32 1.76 6.42
CA LEU A 185 18.65 1.51 6.98
C LEU A 185 19.57 0.77 5.99
N LEU A 186 20.81 1.24 5.85
CA LEU A 186 21.81 0.63 4.97
C LEU A 186 22.32 -0.71 5.54
N GLY A 187 22.60 -1.67 4.67
CA GLY A 187 23.15 -2.97 5.07
C GLY A 187 22.11 -3.96 5.63
N THR A 188 20.87 -3.52 5.84
CA THR A 188 19.73 -4.35 6.24
C THR A 188 18.58 -4.20 5.24
N PRO A 189 17.67 -5.16 5.13
CA PRO A 189 16.45 -4.97 4.36
C PRO A 189 15.46 -4.04 5.08
N ASP A 190 15.70 -3.71 6.35
CA ASP A 190 14.76 -3.01 7.22
C ASP A 190 14.57 -1.53 6.88
N TRP A 191 13.31 -1.11 6.87
CA TRP A 191 12.91 0.28 6.75
C TRP A 191 12.12 0.68 8.00
N TRP A 192 12.81 1.33 8.93
CA TRP A 192 12.31 1.62 10.25
C TRP A 192 11.54 2.94 10.29
N ASN A 193 10.52 2.97 11.13
CA ASN A 193 10.05 4.18 11.75
C ASN A 193 10.34 4.05 13.24
N VAL A 194 11.11 4.97 13.82
CA VAL A 194 11.46 4.97 15.25
C VAL A 194 10.86 6.20 15.92
N ARG A 195 10.09 6.02 16.98
CA ARG A 195 9.55 7.14 17.76
C ARG A 195 10.46 7.45 18.94
N ILE A 196 11.01 8.66 18.94
CA ILE A 196 11.78 9.22 20.04
C ILE A 196 10.97 10.30 20.72
N ASP A 197 10.80 10.21 22.04
CA ASP A 197 10.07 11.19 22.83
C ASP A 197 10.69 12.59 22.64
N ALA A 198 9.87 13.52 22.19
CA ALA A 198 10.29 14.86 21.79
C ALA A 198 10.53 15.79 23.00
N THR A 199 10.35 15.29 24.23
CA THR A 199 10.63 16.01 25.48
C THR A 199 11.87 15.48 26.19
N THR A 200 12.02 14.15 26.23
CA THR A 200 13.03 13.44 27.03
C THR A 200 14.13 12.81 26.18
N GLY A 201 13.88 12.55 24.90
CA GLY A 201 14.81 11.83 24.02
C GLY A 201 14.81 10.31 24.21
N ASN A 202 13.90 9.78 25.03
CA ASN A 202 13.77 8.35 25.25
C ASN A 202 13.12 7.66 24.06
N PHE A 203 13.49 6.41 23.82
CA PHE A 203 12.77 5.53 22.89
C PHE A 203 11.33 5.31 23.37
N VAL A 204 10.36 5.41 22.46
CA VAL A 204 8.94 5.20 22.72
C VAL A 204 8.47 3.88 22.12
N ASP A 205 8.65 3.72 20.80
CA ASP A 205 8.16 2.58 20.02
C ASP A 205 8.81 2.56 18.62
N GLN A 206 8.72 1.44 17.89
CA GLN A 206 9.14 1.34 16.49
C GLN A 206 8.33 0.30 15.69
N ASP A 207 8.29 0.48 14.37
CA ASP A 207 7.87 -0.56 13.43
C ASP A 207 8.72 -0.57 12.17
N ASN A 208 8.66 -1.70 11.47
CA ASN A 208 9.39 -1.95 10.24
C ASN A 208 8.41 -2.03 9.08
N TRP A 209 8.64 -1.24 8.04
CA TRP A 209 7.88 -1.29 6.80
C TRP A 209 8.31 -2.44 5.88
N THR A 210 9.44 -3.08 6.17
CA THR A 210 9.87 -4.28 5.46
C THR A 210 9.13 -5.50 6.00
N VAL A 211 8.28 -6.07 5.15
CA VAL A 211 7.64 -7.36 5.40
C VAL A 211 8.64 -8.47 5.07
N SER A 212 8.87 -9.38 6.01
CA SER A 212 9.64 -10.60 5.77
C SER A 212 8.71 -11.80 5.74
N GLU A 213 8.90 -12.67 4.75
CA GLU A 213 8.28 -13.98 4.72
C GLU A 213 9.35 -15.02 5.07
N ALA A 214 9.20 -15.66 6.23
CA ALA A 214 9.93 -16.89 6.48
C ALA A 214 9.21 -17.99 5.69
N ALA A 215 9.89 -18.62 4.73
CA ALA A 215 9.42 -19.88 4.18
C ALA A 215 9.19 -20.81 5.38
N GLY A 216 7.93 -21.17 5.64
CA GLY A 216 7.59 -22.12 6.70
C GLY A 216 8.48 -23.34 6.54
N ARG A 217 8.94 -23.94 7.65
CA ARG A 217 9.65 -25.22 7.61
C ARG A 217 8.88 -26.10 6.63
N PRO A 218 9.51 -26.64 5.57
CA PRO A 218 8.80 -27.57 4.70
C PRO A 218 8.21 -28.60 5.64
N ALA A 219 6.87 -28.70 5.67
CA ALA A 219 6.22 -29.83 6.30
C ALA A 219 6.97 -31.02 5.73
N ALA A 220 7.58 -31.84 6.60
CA ALA A 220 8.36 -33.01 6.19
C ALA A 220 7.57 -33.62 5.05
N SER A 221 8.15 -33.57 3.84
CA SER A 221 7.41 -33.86 2.63
C SER A 221 6.69 -35.15 2.93
N ALA A 222 5.36 -35.09 3.02
CA ALA A 222 4.59 -36.31 3.01
C ALA A 222 5.14 -36.98 1.76
N ALA A 223 5.81 -38.12 1.95
CA ALA A 223 6.41 -38.83 0.86
C ALA A 223 5.23 -39.32 0.02
N ALA A 224 4.66 -38.42 -0.78
CA ALA A 224 3.96 -38.76 -1.97
C ALA A 224 5.02 -39.55 -2.72
N ARG A 225 4.92 -40.88 -2.63
CA ARG A 225 5.63 -41.77 -3.53
C ARG A 225 5.27 -41.24 -4.91
N ALA A 226 6.22 -40.59 -5.55
CA ALA A 226 6.13 -40.22 -6.94
C ALA A 226 6.06 -41.55 -7.70
N VAL A 227 4.85 -42.04 -7.93
CA VAL A 227 4.64 -43.21 -8.78
C VAL A 227 4.76 -42.71 -10.21
N GLY A 228 5.85 -43.09 -10.89
CA GLY A 228 5.93 -42.98 -12.35
C GLY A 228 6.63 -41.76 -12.94
N TYR A 229 7.47 -41.01 -12.20
CA TYR A 229 8.35 -40.04 -12.85
C TYR A 229 9.49 -40.77 -13.57
N GLN A 230 9.55 -40.60 -14.90
CA GLN A 230 10.75 -40.89 -15.68
C GLN A 230 11.87 -39.93 -15.23
N PRO A 231 13.13 -40.39 -15.13
CA PRO A 231 14.24 -39.51 -14.77
C PRO A 231 14.34 -38.33 -15.74
N LEU A 232 14.63 -37.12 -15.22
CA LEU A 232 14.71 -35.87 -15.99
C LEU A 232 15.69 -35.97 -17.18
N ALA A 233 16.71 -36.82 -17.06
CA ALA A 233 17.67 -37.13 -18.14
C ALA A 233 17.00 -37.73 -19.39
N THR A 234 15.90 -38.47 -19.24
CA THR A 234 15.15 -39.04 -20.38
C THR A 234 14.28 -37.98 -21.08
N VAL A 235 13.87 -36.92 -20.37
CA VAL A 235 13.08 -35.81 -20.92
C VAL A 235 13.97 -34.78 -21.64
N LEU A 236 15.20 -34.57 -21.17
CA LEU A 236 16.18 -33.64 -21.76
C LEU A 236 16.88 -34.18 -23.02
N ALA A 237 16.72 -35.46 -23.35
CA ALA A 237 17.29 -36.07 -24.57
C ALA A 237 16.49 -35.73 -25.84
N LEU A 238 15.32 -35.11 -25.70
CA LEU A 238 14.55 -34.56 -26.80
C LEU A 238 14.89 -33.07 -26.90
N ALA A 239 15.41 -32.63 -28.04
CA ALA A 239 15.43 -31.21 -28.33
C ALA A 239 13.98 -30.71 -28.19
N PRO A 240 13.68 -29.72 -27.32
CA PRO A 240 12.34 -29.18 -27.26
C PRO A 240 12.00 -28.69 -28.67
N PRO A 241 10.83 -29.03 -29.23
CA PRO A 241 10.39 -28.39 -30.46
C PRO A 241 10.45 -26.87 -30.22
N PRO A 242 10.88 -26.07 -31.22
CA PRO A 242 10.81 -24.63 -31.10
C PRO A 242 9.39 -24.26 -30.66
N PRO A 243 9.23 -23.33 -29.71
CA PRO A 243 7.91 -22.97 -29.22
C PRO A 243 7.05 -22.59 -30.43
N PRO A 244 5.83 -23.14 -30.57
CA PRO A 244 4.98 -22.73 -31.67
C PRO A 244 4.68 -21.24 -31.50
N THR A 245 4.73 -20.48 -32.60
CA THR A 245 4.25 -19.10 -32.64
C THR A 245 2.73 -19.11 -32.50
N THR A 246 2.23 -19.26 -31.26
CA THR A 246 0.81 -19.38 -30.99
C THR A 246 0.23 -18.01 -30.70
N THR A 247 -0.57 -17.50 -31.64
CA THR A 247 -1.48 -16.38 -31.39
C THR A 247 -2.59 -16.75 -30.40
N THR A 248 -2.84 -18.05 -30.18
CA THR A 248 -3.76 -18.58 -29.17
C THR A 248 -3.31 -19.93 -28.62
N SER A 249 -3.41 -20.14 -27.31
CA SER A 249 -3.04 -21.38 -26.63
C SER A 249 -3.81 -21.56 -25.30
N SER A 250 -4.02 -22.81 -24.90
CA SER A 250 -4.77 -23.16 -23.68
C SER A 250 -3.87 -23.82 -22.64
N TYR A 251 -3.91 -23.30 -21.42
CA TYR A 251 -3.07 -23.72 -20.29
C TYR A 251 -3.95 -24.17 -19.12
N LEU A 252 -3.49 -25.16 -18.37
CA LEU A 252 -4.03 -25.42 -17.03
C LEU A 252 -3.42 -24.41 -16.05
N VAL A 253 -4.25 -23.48 -15.57
CA VAL A 253 -3.81 -22.40 -14.67
C VAL A 253 -4.51 -22.46 -13.33
N VAL A 254 -3.92 -21.80 -12.34
CA VAL A 254 -4.65 -21.35 -11.16
C VAL A 254 -5.28 -20.00 -11.55
N PRO A 255 -6.61 -19.93 -11.77
CA PRO A 255 -7.25 -18.71 -12.22
C PRO A 255 -7.28 -17.66 -11.11
N PHE A 256 -7.11 -16.40 -11.51
CA PHE A 256 -7.26 -15.26 -10.61
C PHE A 256 -8.65 -15.25 -9.94
N PRO A 257 -8.78 -14.87 -8.66
CA PRO A 257 -7.74 -14.39 -7.74
C PRO A 257 -7.04 -15.49 -6.93
N ARG A 258 -7.13 -16.76 -7.33
CA ARG A 258 -6.57 -17.84 -6.53
C ARG A 258 -5.05 -17.87 -6.65
N GLU A 259 -4.38 -18.12 -5.53
CA GLU A 259 -2.91 -18.18 -5.48
C GLU A 259 -2.37 -19.62 -5.54
N ARG A 260 -3.20 -20.63 -5.24
CA ARG A 260 -2.81 -22.05 -5.26
C ARG A 260 -3.94 -22.99 -5.68
N PRO A 261 -3.64 -24.16 -6.28
CA PRO A 261 -4.61 -25.24 -6.45
C PRO A 261 -4.98 -25.84 -5.10
N THR A 262 -6.22 -26.31 -4.96
CA THR A 262 -6.66 -27.09 -3.79
C THR A 262 -7.41 -28.34 -4.22
N ALA A 263 -7.56 -29.33 -3.35
CA ALA A 263 -8.32 -30.55 -3.67
C ALA A 263 -9.78 -30.25 -4.07
N ALA A 264 -10.40 -29.24 -3.46
CA ALA A 264 -11.76 -28.81 -3.78
C ALA A 264 -11.84 -27.95 -5.05
N GLN A 265 -10.72 -27.37 -5.50
CA GLN A 265 -10.66 -26.45 -6.63
C GLN A 265 -9.35 -26.67 -7.42
N PRO A 266 -9.35 -27.62 -8.36
CA PRO A 266 -8.17 -27.94 -9.17
C PRO A 266 -7.85 -26.83 -10.18
N LEU A 267 -6.75 -27.02 -10.91
CA LEU A 267 -6.40 -26.20 -12.08
C LEU A 267 -7.56 -26.13 -13.07
N GLN A 268 -7.69 -25.00 -13.74
CA GLN A 268 -8.69 -24.78 -14.78
C GLN A 268 -8.00 -24.55 -16.11
N THR A 269 -8.56 -25.11 -17.18
CA THR A 269 -8.09 -24.84 -18.53
C THR A 269 -8.55 -23.45 -18.93
N GLU A 270 -7.59 -22.57 -19.25
CA GLU A 270 -7.86 -21.24 -19.74
C GLU A 270 -7.12 -20.99 -21.05
N THR A 271 -7.83 -20.39 -22.00
CA THR A 271 -7.27 -19.91 -23.26
C THR A 271 -6.73 -18.50 -23.06
N ASP A 272 -5.52 -18.27 -23.55
CA ASP A 272 -4.81 -17.00 -23.53
C ASP A 272 -4.75 -16.30 -22.15
N PRO A 273 -4.42 -17.03 -21.05
CA PRO A 273 -4.47 -16.48 -19.69
C PRO A 273 -3.55 -15.27 -19.48
N TRP A 274 -2.50 -15.11 -20.30
CA TRP A 274 -1.62 -13.93 -20.26
C TRP A 274 -2.33 -12.62 -20.63
N LEU A 275 -3.47 -12.67 -21.34
CA LEU A 275 -4.29 -11.50 -21.64
C LEU A 275 -5.18 -11.07 -20.46
N LYS A 276 -5.37 -11.93 -19.45
CA LYS A 276 -6.26 -11.67 -18.31
C LYS A 276 -5.64 -10.78 -17.24
N ALA A 277 -4.33 -10.55 -17.28
CA ALA A 277 -3.62 -9.70 -16.33
C ALA A 277 -3.87 -8.18 -16.57
N GLY A 278 -4.68 -7.81 -17.57
CA GLY A 278 -5.04 -6.45 -17.92
C GLY A 278 -4.21 -5.93 -19.10
N THR A 279 -4.79 -5.02 -19.89
CA THR A 279 -4.29 -4.59 -21.22
C THR A 279 -2.88 -3.96 -21.20
N VAL A 280 -2.35 -3.62 -20.02
CA VAL A 280 -1.02 -3.00 -19.81
C VAL A 280 -0.08 -3.92 -19.01
N ASN A 281 -0.61 -5.03 -18.51
CA ASN A 281 0.03 -5.97 -17.59
C ASN A 281 0.01 -7.38 -18.16
N ASN A 282 0.04 -7.54 -19.49
CA ASN A 282 0.33 -8.85 -20.05
C ASN A 282 1.58 -9.37 -19.33
N ALA A 283 1.55 -10.62 -18.85
CA ALA A 283 2.71 -11.26 -18.24
C ALA A 283 3.76 -11.56 -19.33
N THR A 284 4.13 -10.54 -20.10
CA THR A 284 5.01 -10.51 -21.27
C THR A 284 6.41 -10.07 -20.90
N THR A 285 6.72 -9.82 -19.63
CA THR A 285 8.04 -9.34 -19.19
C THR A 285 9.20 -10.24 -19.62
N ASN A 286 8.92 -11.45 -20.14
CA ASN A 286 9.93 -12.36 -20.68
C ASN A 286 9.49 -13.14 -21.94
N GLY A 287 8.40 -12.77 -22.62
CA GLY A 287 8.05 -13.37 -23.92
C GLY A 287 7.95 -14.91 -23.96
N TRP A 288 7.66 -15.60 -22.85
CA TRP A 288 7.68 -17.08 -22.80
C TRP A 288 6.72 -17.78 -23.78
N HIS A 289 5.77 -17.05 -24.36
CA HIS A 289 4.82 -17.51 -25.37
C HIS A 289 5.07 -16.91 -26.77
N PHE A 290 6.14 -16.11 -26.94
CA PHE A 290 6.41 -15.33 -28.15
C PHE A 290 7.93 -15.11 -28.32
N ASP A 291 8.58 -15.87 -29.20
CA ASP A 291 10.01 -15.71 -29.52
C ASP A 291 10.30 -14.87 -30.77
N GLY A 292 9.27 -14.27 -31.38
CA GLY A 292 9.39 -13.38 -32.55
C GLY A 292 8.73 -13.92 -33.80
#